data_AF-A0A3D0VEH9-F1
#
_entry.id   AF-A0A3D0VEH9-F1
#
_cell.length_a   1.000
_cell.length_b   1.000
_cell.length_c   1.000
_cell.angle_alpha   90.00
_cell.angle_beta   90.00
_cell.angle_gamma   90.00
#
_symmetry.space_group_name_H-M   'P 1'
#
loop_
_entity.id
_entity.type
_entity.pdbx_description
1 polymer ?
#
loop_
_entity_poly.entity_id
_entity_poly.type
_entity_poly.pdbx_seq_one_letter_code
_entity_poly.pdbx_strand_id
1 'polypeptide(L)'
;MSIPAGITTALVHMDAPVSFVGDAGSLFITISPSTSLVWEATGTPVGNFVDSRKLDPGIDFEVYLPYTDQAGFQDGNGNAFTGWYYTAKIVYEKDGQRRNFPDRDFQILTGQAAVDLALVPTGTAAPVPSIAPILPVTSIAGLTGEVTLLELGLDVVTILTPDPAHLGLYLISSAPSPVQVYDGGTASTTIFTTSINGGTA
;
A
#
# COMPACT_ATOMS: atom_id res chain seq x y z
N MET A 1 29.84 -2.50 5.43
CA MET A 1 29.24 -3.42 6.40
C MET A 1 28.38 -4.42 5.65
N SER A 2 28.25 -5.64 6.15
CA SER A 2 27.45 -6.69 5.52
C SER A 2 25.98 -6.52 5.88
N ILE A 3 25.10 -6.61 4.88
CA ILE A 3 23.67 -6.77 5.08
C ILE A 3 23.42 -8.08 5.85
N PRO A 4 22.58 -8.10 6.90
CA PRO A 4 22.25 -9.32 7.62
C PRO A 4 21.78 -10.46 6.71
N ALA A 5 22.13 -11.69 7.08
CA ALA A 5 21.72 -12.87 6.32
C ALA A 5 20.18 -12.98 6.26
N GLY A 6 19.67 -13.41 5.10
CA GLY A 6 18.24 -13.54 4.84
C GLY A 6 17.58 -12.30 4.25
N ILE A 7 18.24 -11.14 4.28
CA ILE A 7 17.76 -9.96 3.55
C ILE A 7 18.14 -10.12 2.08
N THR A 8 17.14 -10.04 1.22
CA THR A 8 17.32 -10.04 -0.24
C THR A 8 17.38 -8.60 -0.74
N THR A 9 18.10 -8.39 -1.84
CA THR A 9 18.39 -7.05 -2.35
C THR A 9 18.14 -6.96 -3.86
N ALA A 10 17.99 -5.72 -4.33
CA ALA A 10 18.01 -5.37 -5.75
C ALA A 10 19.13 -4.37 -6.03
N LEU A 11 19.54 -4.29 -7.30
CA LEU A 11 20.48 -3.27 -7.76
C LEU A 11 19.75 -1.91 -7.86
N VAL A 12 20.32 -0.87 -7.28
CA VAL A 12 19.94 0.51 -7.54
C VAL A 12 21.10 1.18 -8.23
N HIS A 13 20.83 1.77 -9.39
CA HIS A 13 21.87 2.36 -10.21
C HIS A 13 21.49 3.73 -10.76
N MET A 14 22.51 4.46 -11.19
CA MET A 14 22.38 5.70 -11.91
C MET A 14 23.60 5.91 -12.81
N ASP A 15 23.37 6.14 -14.09
CA ASP A 15 24.44 6.39 -15.05
C ASP A 15 25.20 7.69 -14.72
N ALA A 16 26.48 7.72 -15.08
CA ALA A 16 27.31 8.90 -14.92
C ALA A 16 26.74 10.09 -15.69
N PRO A 17 26.73 11.30 -15.12
CA PRO A 17 26.18 12.46 -15.79
C PRO A 17 27.08 12.86 -16.96
N VAL A 18 26.47 13.05 -18.13
CA VAL A 18 27.13 13.57 -19.33
C VAL A 18 26.63 14.98 -19.65
N SER A 19 27.54 15.89 -19.99
CA SER A 19 27.14 17.21 -20.47
C SER A 19 26.51 17.13 -21.86
N PHE A 20 25.88 18.22 -22.29
CA PHE A 20 25.36 18.32 -23.66
C PHE A 20 26.44 18.13 -24.74
N VAL A 21 27.70 18.47 -24.44
CA VAL A 21 28.83 18.31 -25.34
C VAL A 21 29.55 16.95 -25.18
N GLY A 22 29.07 16.10 -24.27
CA GLY A 22 29.53 14.72 -24.12
C GLY A 22 30.58 14.48 -23.04
N ASP A 23 31.14 15.50 -22.37
CA ASP A 23 32.10 15.25 -21.29
C ASP A 23 31.40 14.94 -19.97
N ALA A 24 31.92 13.93 -19.29
CA ALA A 24 31.39 13.45 -18.03
C ALA A 24 31.56 14.46 -16.88
N GLY A 25 30.62 14.42 -15.93
CA GLY A 25 30.69 15.13 -14.65
C GLY A 25 30.75 14.16 -13.48
N SER A 26 31.08 14.68 -12.30
CA SER A 26 31.01 13.93 -11.05
C SER A 26 29.58 13.77 -10.57
N LEU A 27 29.29 12.62 -9.97
CA LEU A 27 28.01 12.30 -9.34
C LEU A 27 28.17 12.25 -7.83
N PHE A 28 27.36 13.01 -7.12
CA PHE A 28 27.19 12.86 -5.68
C PHE A 28 25.78 12.35 -5.44
N ILE A 29 25.68 11.23 -4.74
CA ILE A 29 24.40 10.63 -4.42
C ILE A 29 24.35 10.25 -2.96
N THR A 30 23.20 10.50 -2.36
CA THR A 30 22.91 10.17 -0.98
C THR A 30 21.60 9.40 -0.93
N ILE A 31 21.60 8.19 -0.38
CA ILE A 31 20.39 7.37 -0.23
C ILE A 31 20.10 7.19 1.26
N SER A 32 18.85 7.42 1.66
CA SER A 32 18.39 7.30 3.05
C SER A 32 17.06 6.55 3.11
N PRO A 33 16.88 5.60 4.05
CA PRO A 33 15.58 4.98 4.28
C PRO A 33 14.63 5.96 4.99
N SER A 34 13.33 5.80 4.78
CA SER A 34 12.29 6.64 5.40
C SER A 34 12.15 6.43 6.90
N THR A 35 12.62 5.29 7.41
CA THR A 35 12.59 4.93 8.83
C THR A 35 13.76 4.02 9.18
N SER A 36 14.12 3.98 10.45
CA SER A 36 15.06 2.98 10.97
C SER A 36 14.36 1.64 11.15
N LEU A 37 14.99 0.58 10.63
CA LEU A 37 14.44 -0.78 10.64
C LEU A 37 15.36 -1.74 11.38
N VAL A 38 14.76 -2.73 12.01
CA VAL A 38 15.44 -3.86 12.64
C VAL A 38 15.10 -5.13 11.86
N TRP A 39 16.10 -5.98 11.60
CA TRP A 39 15.87 -7.30 11.04
C TRP A 39 15.47 -8.27 12.14
N GLU A 40 14.24 -8.78 12.09
CA GLU A 40 13.64 -9.64 13.11
C GLU A 40 14.51 -10.85 13.43
N ALA A 41 15.02 -11.54 12.41
CA ALA A 41 15.74 -12.79 12.60
C ALA A 41 17.04 -12.64 13.38
N THR A 42 17.69 -11.46 13.33
CA THR A 42 18.97 -11.23 14.00
C THR A 42 18.91 -10.13 15.06
N GLY A 43 17.79 -9.44 15.22
CA GLY A 43 17.65 -8.24 16.05
C GLY A 43 18.59 -7.10 15.63
N THR A 44 19.17 -7.16 14.43
CA THR A 44 20.20 -6.20 14.00
C THR A 44 19.54 -5.01 13.29
N PRO A 45 19.84 -3.77 13.67
CA PRO A 45 19.41 -2.60 12.90
C PRO A 45 19.96 -2.65 11.47
N VAL A 46 19.08 -2.56 10.47
CA VAL A 46 19.43 -2.64 9.04
C VAL A 46 19.74 -1.27 8.46
N GLY A 47 19.19 -0.21 9.05
CA GLY A 47 19.28 1.13 8.50
C GLY A 47 19.43 2.19 9.57
N ASN A 48 20.68 2.58 9.85
CA ASN A 48 20.95 3.94 10.31
C ASN A 48 22.02 4.63 9.46
N PHE A 49 22.24 4.14 8.24
CA PHE A 49 23.29 4.64 7.37
C PHE A 49 22.67 5.38 6.20
N VAL A 50 23.14 6.60 6.04
CA VAL A 50 23.01 7.40 4.83
C VAL A 50 24.18 6.96 3.95
N ASP A 51 23.95 6.18 2.87
CA ASP A 51 25.03 5.89 1.92
C ASP A 51 25.21 7.14 1.05
N SER A 52 26.34 7.81 1.24
CA SER A 52 26.71 9.01 0.48
C SER A 52 28.00 8.73 -0.25
N ARG A 53 27.98 8.84 -1.57
CA ARG A 53 29.14 8.61 -2.42
C ARG A 53 29.34 9.80 -3.33
N LYS A 54 30.58 10.29 -3.38
CA LYS A 54 31.08 11.10 -4.48
C LYS A 54 31.77 10.15 -5.45
N LEU A 55 31.34 10.16 -6.70
CA LEU A 55 31.92 9.40 -7.79
C LEU A 55 32.67 10.35 -8.72
N ASP A 56 33.83 9.89 -9.18
CA ASP A 56 34.62 10.59 -10.17
C ASP A 56 33.90 10.64 -11.53
N PRO A 57 34.28 11.57 -12.43
CA PRO A 57 33.61 11.71 -13.72
C PRO A 57 33.62 10.41 -14.54
N GLY A 58 32.45 10.07 -15.07
CA GLY A 58 32.27 8.89 -15.95
C GLY A 58 32.10 7.58 -15.21
N ILE A 59 31.97 7.60 -13.88
CA ILE A 59 31.71 6.43 -13.06
C ILE A 59 30.22 6.34 -12.73
N ASP A 60 29.61 5.22 -13.09
CA ASP A 60 28.22 4.92 -12.77
C ASP A 60 28.07 4.63 -11.27
N PHE A 61 26.91 4.98 -10.71
CA PHE A 61 26.55 4.60 -9.36
C PHE A 61 25.87 3.26 -9.36
N GLU A 62 26.32 2.36 -8.49
CA GLU A 62 25.70 1.05 -8.25
C GLU A 62 25.72 0.71 -6.76
N VAL A 63 24.58 0.29 -6.22
CA VAL A 63 24.46 -0.21 -4.85
C VAL A 63 23.37 -1.28 -4.76
N TYR A 64 23.58 -2.30 -3.94
CA TYR A 64 22.53 -3.27 -3.61
C TYR A 64 21.77 -2.83 -2.38
N LEU A 65 20.46 -2.66 -2.51
CA LEU A 65 19.57 -2.23 -1.42
C LEU A 65 18.50 -3.29 -1.14
N PRO A 66 18.11 -3.48 0.14
CA PRO A 66 17.02 -4.35 0.52
C PRO A 66 15.68 -4.05 -0.18
N TYR A 67 14.89 -5.10 -0.42
CA TYR A 67 13.50 -4.94 -0.84
C TYR A 67 12.65 -4.31 0.27
N THR A 68 11.79 -3.38 -0.10
CA THR A 68 11.00 -2.57 0.85
C THR A 68 9.69 -3.25 1.29
N ASP A 69 9.27 -4.28 0.57
CA ASP A 69 8.10 -5.11 0.85
C ASP A 69 8.45 -6.50 1.42
N GLN A 70 9.75 -6.79 1.58
CA GLN A 70 10.21 -8.04 2.16
C GLN A 70 9.75 -8.14 3.63
N ALA A 71 9.16 -9.29 4.00
CA ALA A 71 8.82 -9.58 5.40
C ALA A 71 10.08 -9.75 6.28
N GLY A 72 9.92 -9.54 7.59
CA GLY A 72 10.99 -9.68 8.59
C GLY A 72 11.63 -8.36 9.05
N PHE A 73 11.18 -7.22 8.53
CA PHE A 73 11.52 -5.91 9.09
C PHE A 73 10.58 -5.55 10.24
N GLN A 74 11.16 -4.96 11.29
CA GLN A 74 10.45 -4.43 12.44
C GLN A 74 10.76 -2.93 12.64
N ASP A 75 9.79 -2.20 13.19
CA ASP A 75 9.99 -0.84 13.68
C ASP A 75 10.74 -0.83 15.03
N GLY A 76 11.02 0.37 15.56
CA GLY A 76 11.68 0.52 16.87
C GLY A 76 10.88 -0.01 18.07
N ASN A 77 9.60 -0.35 17.88
CA ASN A 77 8.72 -0.92 18.90
C ASN A 77 8.57 -2.44 18.75
N GLY A 78 9.22 -3.05 17.74
CA GLY A 78 9.13 -4.49 17.45
C GLY A 78 7.92 -4.91 16.63
N ASN A 79 7.14 -3.97 16.09
CA ASN A 79 6.03 -4.31 15.19
C ASN A 79 6.56 -4.59 13.80
N ALA A 80 5.96 -5.56 13.09
CA ALA A 80 6.25 -5.79 11.68
C ALA A 80 6.02 -4.52 10.86
N PHE A 81 6.99 -4.13 10.05
CA PHE A 81 6.96 -2.92 9.24
C PHE A 81 7.20 -3.25 7.78
N THR A 82 6.27 -2.85 6.91
CA THR A 82 6.36 -3.05 5.46
C THR A 82 6.00 -1.74 4.74
N GLY A 83 6.36 -1.62 3.46
CA GLY A 83 5.98 -0.46 2.65
C GLY A 83 6.74 0.82 3.02
N TRP A 84 7.91 0.68 3.63
CA TRP A 84 8.87 1.79 3.76
C TRP A 84 9.44 2.16 2.38
N TYR A 85 10.22 3.24 2.30
CA TYR A 85 10.78 3.71 1.04
C TYR A 85 12.18 4.30 1.24
N TYR A 86 12.88 4.55 0.13
CA TYR A 86 14.15 5.25 0.09
C TYR A 86 13.96 6.65 -0.49
N THR A 87 14.74 7.61 0.01
CA THR A 87 14.91 8.93 -0.60
C THR A 87 16.33 9.03 -1.14
N ALA A 88 16.45 9.30 -2.45
CA ALA A 88 17.72 9.62 -3.11
C ALA A 88 17.87 11.13 -3.31
N LYS A 89 18.99 11.70 -2.84
CA LYS A 89 19.42 13.07 -3.12
C LYS A 89 20.58 13.04 -4.10
N ILE A 90 20.42 13.72 -5.24
CA ILE A 90 21.36 13.65 -6.36
C ILE A 90 21.91 15.05 -6.65
N VAL A 91 23.24 15.17 -6.72
CA VAL A 91 23.94 16.38 -7.11
C VAL A 91 24.95 16.04 -8.20
N TYR A 92 24.89 16.77 -9.31
CA TYR A 92 25.90 16.70 -10.36
C TYR A 92 26.88 17.85 -10.19
N GLU A 93 28.17 17.59 -10.44
CA GLU A 93 29.22 18.60 -10.40
C GLU A 93 30.12 18.48 -11.63
N LYS A 94 30.40 19.61 -12.28
CA LYS A 94 31.35 19.68 -13.40
C LYS A 94 31.97 21.07 -13.46
N ASP A 95 33.30 21.15 -13.57
CA ASP A 95 34.04 22.42 -13.69
C ASP A 95 33.67 23.44 -12.60
N GLY A 96 33.44 22.97 -11.37
CA GLY A 96 33.01 23.78 -10.23
C GLY A 96 31.53 24.22 -10.25
N GLN A 97 30.79 23.93 -11.33
CA GLN A 97 29.35 24.13 -11.39
C GLN A 97 28.64 22.95 -10.72
N ARG A 98 27.66 23.26 -9.86
CA ARG A 98 26.84 22.26 -9.17
C ARG A 98 25.38 22.38 -9.57
N ARG A 99 24.76 21.23 -9.83
CA ARG A 99 23.32 21.12 -10.09
C ARG A 99 22.69 20.12 -9.14
N ASN A 100 21.78 20.61 -8.30
CA ASN A 100 20.98 19.77 -7.42
C ASN A 100 19.71 19.32 -8.15
N PHE A 101 19.33 18.07 -7.99
CA PHE A 101 18.05 17.55 -8.45
C PHE A 101 17.06 17.50 -7.29
N PRO A 102 15.74 17.56 -7.56
CA PRO A 102 14.75 17.26 -6.54
C PRO A 102 14.97 15.87 -5.96
N ASP A 103 14.64 15.71 -4.69
CA ASP A 103 14.66 14.42 -4.00
C ASP A 103 13.74 13.44 -4.74
N ARG A 104 14.17 12.17 -4.78
CA ARG A 104 13.43 11.09 -5.42
C ARG A 104 13.09 10.04 -4.38
N ASP A 105 11.80 9.86 -4.12
CA ASP A 105 11.31 8.79 -3.25
C ASP A 105 10.98 7.55 -4.09
N PHE A 106 11.44 6.38 -3.67
CA PHE A 106 11.19 5.13 -4.39
C PHE A 106 11.13 3.93 -3.46
N GLN A 107 10.44 2.91 -3.95
CA GLN A 107 10.38 1.58 -3.33
C GLN A 107 11.07 0.56 -4.22
N ILE A 108 11.51 -0.53 -3.60
CA ILE A 108 12.11 -1.67 -4.30
C ILE A 108 11.23 -2.87 -3.97
N LEU A 109 10.35 -3.24 -4.89
CA LEU A 109 9.39 -4.32 -4.65
C LEU A 109 10.01 -5.68 -4.99
N THR A 110 9.64 -6.71 -4.24
CA THR A 110 10.13 -8.07 -4.45
C THR A 110 9.84 -8.52 -5.88
N GLY A 111 10.86 -9.02 -6.57
CA GLY A 111 10.80 -9.37 -7.99
C GLY A 111 11.34 -8.28 -8.92
N GLN A 112 11.57 -7.07 -8.43
CA GLN A 112 12.27 -6.02 -9.18
C GLN A 112 13.79 -6.21 -9.08
N ALA A 113 14.42 -6.70 -10.15
CA ALA A 113 15.86 -6.95 -10.14
C ALA A 113 16.71 -5.65 -10.04
N ALA A 114 16.21 -4.54 -10.58
CA ALA A 114 16.91 -3.27 -10.59
C ALA A 114 15.99 -2.04 -10.53
N VAL A 115 16.50 -0.94 -9.97
CA VAL A 115 15.92 0.41 -10.00
C VAL A 115 16.91 1.37 -10.65
N ASP A 116 16.49 1.99 -11.75
CA ASP A 116 17.20 3.10 -12.36
C ASP A 116 16.72 4.43 -11.76
N LEU A 117 17.60 5.10 -11.01
CA LEU A 117 17.29 6.36 -10.36
C LEU A 117 17.06 7.51 -11.34
N ALA A 118 17.51 7.41 -12.59
CA ALA A 118 17.22 8.42 -13.61
C ALA A 118 15.73 8.41 -14.01
N LEU A 119 15.07 7.23 -13.93
CA LEU A 119 13.67 7.04 -14.30
C LEU A 119 12.68 7.24 -13.15
N VAL A 120 13.16 7.28 -11.90
CA VAL A 120 12.30 7.54 -10.74
C VAL A 120 11.72 8.95 -10.86
N PRO A 121 10.37 9.12 -10.83
CA PRO A 121 9.74 10.43 -10.89
C PRO A 121 10.19 11.34 -9.74
N THR A 122 10.33 12.63 -10.01
CA THR A 122 10.55 13.62 -8.97
C THR A 122 9.25 14.01 -8.31
N GLY A 123 9.23 14.09 -6.97
CA GLY A 123 8.04 14.40 -6.18
C GLY A 123 7.87 13.41 -5.03
N THR A 124 7.00 13.74 -4.08
CA THR A 124 6.68 12.84 -2.97
C THR A 124 6.10 11.56 -3.54
N ALA A 125 6.63 10.39 -3.15
CA ALA A 125 6.10 9.10 -3.60
C ALA A 125 4.58 9.10 -3.38
N ALA A 126 3.82 8.80 -4.44
CA ALA A 126 2.39 8.57 -4.28
C ALA A 126 2.25 7.45 -3.23
N PRO A 127 1.43 7.63 -2.18
CA PRO A 127 1.22 6.58 -1.20
C PRO A 127 0.85 5.31 -1.96
N VAL A 128 1.53 4.19 -1.63
CA VAL A 128 1.16 2.88 -2.16
C VAL A 128 -0.35 2.75 -1.98
N PRO A 129 -1.15 2.56 -3.05
CA PRO A 129 -2.58 2.45 -2.88
C PRO A 129 -2.83 1.28 -1.93
N SER A 130 -3.26 1.56 -0.70
CA SER A 130 -3.50 0.55 0.33
C SER A 130 -4.77 -0.25 0.06
N ILE A 131 -5.23 -0.28 -1.19
CA ILE A 131 -6.35 -1.08 -1.60
C ILE A 131 -5.78 -2.49 -1.73
N ALA A 132 -5.81 -3.24 -0.63
CA ALA A 132 -5.74 -4.69 -0.70
C ALA A 132 -6.75 -5.11 -1.79
N PRO A 133 -6.36 -5.97 -2.75
CA PRO A 133 -7.31 -6.50 -3.71
C PRO A 133 -8.50 -7.03 -2.92
N ILE A 134 -9.65 -6.38 -3.05
CA ILE A 134 -10.90 -6.96 -2.57
C ILE A 134 -11.04 -8.18 -3.47
N LEU A 135 -10.69 -9.36 -2.94
CA LEU A 135 -10.98 -10.60 -3.63
C LEU A 135 -12.46 -10.52 -3.99
N PRO A 136 -12.83 -10.70 -5.27
CA PRO A 136 -14.24 -10.72 -5.62
C PRO A 136 -14.89 -11.72 -4.69
N VAL A 137 -15.98 -11.33 -4.04
CA VAL A 137 -16.78 -12.26 -3.25
C VAL A 137 -17.26 -13.33 -4.23
N THR A 138 -16.56 -14.47 -4.27
CA THR A 138 -16.87 -15.53 -5.23
C THR A 138 -18.15 -16.26 -4.87
N SER A 139 -18.62 -16.10 -3.63
CA SER A 139 -19.91 -16.62 -3.21
C SER A 139 -20.55 -15.86 -2.05
N ILE A 140 -21.88 -15.70 -2.09
CA ILE A 140 -22.70 -15.31 -0.94
C ILE A 140 -23.53 -16.54 -0.54
N ALA A 141 -23.42 -17.00 0.71
CA ALA A 141 -24.17 -18.17 1.23
C ALA A 141 -24.03 -19.45 0.37
N GLY A 142 -22.88 -19.65 -0.29
CA GLY A 142 -22.63 -20.82 -1.15
C GLY A 142 -23.10 -20.67 -2.61
N LEU A 143 -23.71 -19.55 -2.98
CA LEU A 143 -24.09 -19.24 -4.36
C LEU A 143 -22.95 -18.51 -5.06
N THR A 144 -22.52 -19.01 -6.22
CA THR A 144 -21.47 -18.42 -7.08
C THR A 144 -22.08 -17.81 -8.33
N GLY A 145 -21.55 -16.69 -8.83
CA GLY A 145 -22.01 -16.06 -10.09
C GLY A 145 -22.79 -14.75 -9.86
N GLU A 146 -23.59 -14.33 -10.84
CA GLU A 146 -24.53 -13.23 -10.68
C GLU A 146 -25.65 -13.67 -9.73
N VAL A 147 -25.53 -13.32 -8.44
CA VAL A 147 -26.55 -13.64 -7.43
C VAL A 147 -27.61 -12.56 -7.48
N THR A 148 -28.81 -12.94 -7.90
CA THR A 148 -29.98 -12.08 -7.87
C THR A 148 -30.63 -12.12 -6.47
N LEU A 149 -31.28 -11.03 -6.08
CA LEU A 149 -32.02 -10.95 -4.78
C LEU A 149 -33.04 -12.09 -4.62
N LEU A 150 -33.57 -12.61 -5.73
CA LEU A 150 -34.52 -13.72 -5.77
C LEU A 150 -33.90 -15.04 -5.27
N GLU A 151 -32.61 -15.27 -5.56
CA GLU A 151 -31.92 -16.52 -5.23
C GLU A 151 -31.47 -16.60 -3.77
N LEU A 152 -31.36 -15.45 -3.09
CA LEU A 152 -31.05 -15.38 -1.66
C LEU A 152 -32.28 -15.63 -0.77
N GLY A 153 -33.48 -15.81 -1.35
CA GLY A 153 -34.72 -15.98 -0.59
C GLY A 153 -35.05 -14.77 0.30
N LEU A 154 -34.52 -13.59 -0.07
CA LEU A 154 -34.76 -12.34 0.63
C LEU A 154 -35.99 -11.68 0.01
N ASP A 155 -37.09 -11.66 0.75
CA ASP A 155 -38.24 -10.84 0.40
C ASP A 155 -37.91 -9.37 0.68
N VAL A 156 -37.93 -8.56 -0.37
CA VAL A 156 -37.79 -7.10 -0.23
C VAL A 156 -39.13 -6.56 0.28
N VAL A 157 -39.22 -6.39 1.60
CA VAL A 157 -40.35 -5.70 2.21
C VAL A 157 -40.09 -4.21 2.13
N THR A 158 -40.79 -3.53 1.22
CA THR A 158 -40.81 -2.07 1.19
C THR A 158 -41.67 -1.59 2.35
N ILE A 159 -41.03 -1.17 3.44
CA ILE A 159 -41.74 -0.54 4.56
C ILE A 159 -42.00 0.91 4.16
N LEU A 160 -43.24 1.20 3.76
CA LEU A 160 -43.70 2.59 3.61
C LEU A 160 -43.82 3.19 5.01
N THR A 161 -42.80 3.93 5.44
CA THR A 161 -42.90 4.75 6.64
C THR A 161 -43.77 5.97 6.33
N PRO A 162 -44.62 6.42 7.27
CA PRO A 162 -45.45 7.62 7.07
C PRO A 162 -44.64 8.93 7.07
N ASP A 163 -43.35 8.87 7.39
CA ASP A 163 -42.42 9.99 7.30
C ASP A 163 -41.61 9.90 5.98
N PRO A 164 -41.85 10.79 5.01
CA PRO A 164 -41.14 10.78 3.73
C PRO A 164 -39.64 11.09 3.84
N ALA A 165 -39.15 11.51 5.02
CA ALA A 165 -37.71 11.73 5.25
C ALA A 165 -36.93 10.44 5.55
N HIS A 166 -37.59 9.32 5.83
CA HIS A 166 -36.95 8.05 6.23
C HIS A 166 -37.33 6.91 5.28
N LEU A 167 -36.82 6.96 4.06
CA LEU A 167 -36.80 5.82 3.14
C LEU A 167 -35.57 4.95 3.47
N GLY A 168 -35.79 3.92 4.30
CA GLY A 168 -34.81 2.87 4.56
C GLY A 168 -35.10 1.63 3.71
N LEU A 169 -34.09 1.07 3.05
CA LEU A 169 -34.19 -0.27 2.47
C LEU A 169 -33.93 -1.29 3.59
N TYR A 170 -34.95 -2.07 3.96
CA TYR A 170 -34.83 -3.08 5.02
C TYR A 170 -34.82 -4.49 4.42
N LEU A 171 -33.79 -5.27 4.73
CA LEU A 171 -33.70 -6.68 4.39
C LEU A 171 -34.26 -7.50 5.55
N ILE A 172 -35.29 -8.30 5.30
CA ILE A 172 -35.90 -9.17 6.31
C ILE A 172 -35.62 -10.62 5.94
N SER A 173 -35.06 -11.42 6.85
CA SER A 173 -34.90 -12.86 6.62
C SER A 173 -36.21 -13.58 6.93
N SER A 174 -36.62 -14.53 6.09
CA SER A 174 -37.84 -15.34 6.25
C SER A 174 -37.73 -16.46 7.30
N ALA A 175 -36.60 -16.59 7.99
CA ALA A 175 -36.42 -17.58 9.05
C ALA A 175 -37.23 -17.21 10.30
N PRO A 176 -37.74 -18.20 11.09
CA PRO A 176 -38.56 -17.97 12.29
C PRO A 176 -37.78 -17.41 13.50
N SER A 177 -36.71 -16.66 13.24
CA SER A 177 -35.89 -15.99 14.26
C SER A 177 -36.32 -14.52 14.40
N PRO A 178 -36.08 -13.88 15.56
CA PRO A 178 -36.43 -12.47 15.75
C PRO A 178 -35.74 -11.60 14.69
N VAL A 179 -36.54 -10.81 13.96
CA VAL A 179 -36.07 -9.88 12.93
C VAL A 179 -35.15 -8.85 13.57
N GLN A 180 -33.90 -8.77 13.11
CA GLN A 180 -32.99 -7.70 13.48
C GLN A 180 -32.98 -6.64 12.39
N VAL A 181 -33.34 -5.42 12.76
CA VAL A 181 -33.31 -4.27 11.86
C VAL A 181 -31.96 -3.56 12.05
N TYR A 182 -31.18 -3.49 10.97
CA TYR A 182 -29.95 -2.70 10.95
C TYR A 182 -30.25 -1.32 10.38
N ASP A 183 -30.18 -0.30 11.24
CA ASP A 183 -30.24 1.10 10.84
C ASP A 183 -28.85 1.72 10.96
N GLY A 184 -28.15 1.83 9.83
CA GLY A 184 -27.11 2.82 9.54
C GLY A 184 -25.94 3.04 10.51
N GLY A 185 -25.77 2.26 11.58
CA GLY A 185 -24.67 2.43 12.55
C GLY A 185 -24.98 2.13 14.01
N THR A 186 -26.24 1.83 14.39
CA THR A 186 -26.54 1.35 15.75
C THR A 186 -27.50 0.17 15.66
N ALA A 187 -27.09 -1.02 16.13
CA ALA A 187 -27.99 -2.17 16.20
C ALA A 187 -29.10 -1.87 17.22
N SER A 188 -30.31 -1.57 16.74
CA SER A 188 -31.48 -1.37 17.58
C SER A 188 -32.46 -2.51 17.33
N THR A 189 -32.66 -3.37 18.34
CA THR A 189 -33.60 -4.49 18.24
C THR A 189 -35.03 -3.96 18.42
N THR A 190 -35.70 -3.63 17.32
CA THR A 190 -37.14 -3.34 17.33
C THR A 190 -37.90 -4.62 16.98
N ILE A 191 -38.66 -5.15 17.94
CA ILE A 191 -39.49 -6.33 17.74
C ILE A 191 -40.80 -5.88 17.09
N PHE A 192 -41.01 -6.27 15.82
CA PHE A 192 -42.31 -6.12 15.16
C PHE A 192 -43.13 -7.40 15.37
N THR A 193 -44.27 -7.30 16.04
CA THR A 193 -45.29 -8.36 16.06
C THR A 193 -46.18 -8.21 14.83
N THR A 194 -45.96 -9.04 13.81
CA THR A 194 -46.90 -9.15 12.68
C THR A 194 -48.13 -9.95 13.13
N SER A 195 -49.28 -9.29 13.32
CA SER A 195 -50.57 -10.01 13.35
C SER A 195 -51.02 -10.25 11.90
N ILE A 196 -50.93 -11.50 11.46
CA ILE A 196 -51.54 -11.92 10.20
C ILE A 196 -53.04 -12.05 10.48
N ASN A 197 -53.83 -11.04 10.09
CA ASN A 197 -55.28 -11.17 10.07
C ASN A 197 -55.66 -12.14 8.94
N GLY A 198 -55.79 -13.41 9.28
CA GLY A 198 -56.39 -14.43 8.41
C GLY A 198 -57.87 -14.15 8.20
N GLY A 199 -58.18 -13.30 7.23
CA GLY A 199 -59.54 -13.16 6.70
C GLY A 199 -59.88 -14.41 5.88
N THR A 200 -60.75 -15.25 6.42
CA THR A 200 -61.47 -16.25 5.62
C THR A 200 -62.73 -15.60 5.07
N ALA A 201 -62.82 -15.52 3.74
CA ALA A 201 -64.07 -15.45 2.98
C ALA A 201 -63.79 -15.95 1.56
#